data_AF-A0A1Q9CXN4-F1
#
_entry.id   AF-A0A1Q9CXN4-F1
#
_cell.length_a   1.000
_cell.length_b   1.000
_cell.length_c   1.000
_cell.angle_alpha   90.00
_cell.angle_beta   90.00
_cell.angle_gamma   90.00
#
_symmetry.space_group_name_H-M   'P 1'
#
loop_
_entity.id
_entity.type
_entity.pdbx_description
1 polymer ?
#
loop_
_entity_poly.entity_id
_entity_poly.type
_entity_poly.pdbx_seq_one_letter_code
_entity_poly.pdbx_strand_id
1 'polypeptide(L)'
;MTPGVVPRNLAFVEVRQRAGAATWYEAILRDLQLDKVWVAFDRGIWPSRELSCQHVRARVFPVDSPPQLIAGAEVEVRFPATEDGPAHWSAGSISHNACEQEGRIFVIVEGREVAVALDAVRAPSQQVPLNPLAFTRAAVPVGKELHGWLSLPDARGCLEQVRSTTGLHLATPGVEHPHGGNGVVVQDA
;
A
#
# COMPACT_ATOMS: atom_id res chain seq x y z
N MET A 1 4.13 -29.34 -5.76
CA MET A 1 3.27 -28.39 -5.02
C MET A 1 3.87 -27.02 -5.19
N THR A 2 3.29 -26.20 -6.07
CA THR A 2 3.67 -24.78 -6.16
C THR A 2 3.23 -24.11 -4.86
N PRO A 3 4.09 -23.31 -4.20
CA PRO A 3 3.67 -22.53 -3.05
C PRO A 3 2.42 -21.74 -3.45
N GLY A 4 1.36 -21.88 -2.66
CA GLY A 4 0.09 -21.19 -2.94
C GLY A 4 0.36 -19.70 -3.05
N VAL A 5 0.08 -19.12 -4.21
CA VAL A 5 0.18 -17.67 -4.41
C VAL A 5 -0.88 -17.05 -3.53
N VAL A 6 -0.46 -16.46 -2.40
CA VAL A 6 -1.38 -15.69 -1.55
C VAL A 6 -1.81 -14.48 -2.38
N PRO A 7 -3.11 -14.29 -2.65
CA PRO A 7 -3.59 -13.16 -3.42
C PRO A 7 -3.16 -11.86 -2.74
N ARG A 8 -2.41 -11.03 -3.46
CA ARG A 8 -2.00 -9.71 -2.97
C ARG A 8 -3.20 -8.78 -3.02
N ASN A 9 -3.58 -8.19 -1.88
CA ASN A 9 -4.57 -7.12 -1.87
C ASN A 9 -3.89 -5.82 -2.35
N LEU A 10 -4.19 -5.38 -3.57
CA LEU A 10 -3.63 -4.16 -4.15
C LEU A 10 -4.43 -2.90 -3.81
N ALA A 11 -5.54 -2.99 -3.08
CA ALA A 11 -6.29 -1.80 -2.66
C ALA A 11 -5.41 -0.84 -1.83
N PHE A 12 -4.49 -1.39 -1.05
CA PHE A 12 -3.50 -0.65 -0.28
C PHE A 12 -2.11 -0.88 -0.83
N VAL A 13 -1.43 0.21 -1.14
CA VAL A 13 -0.09 0.19 -1.71
C VAL A 13 0.83 1.10 -0.91
N GLU A 14 2.11 0.88 -1.11
CA GLU A 14 3.16 1.71 -0.59
C GLU A 14 3.87 2.37 -1.78
N VAL A 15 4.08 3.69 -1.72
CA VAL A 15 4.64 4.47 -2.82
C VAL A 15 5.89 5.22 -2.41
N ARG A 16 6.90 5.29 -3.29
CA ARG A 16 8.09 6.14 -3.09
C ARG A 16 8.05 7.33 -4.03
N GLN A 17 8.55 8.48 -3.57
CA GLN A 17 8.58 9.68 -4.41
C GLN A 17 9.67 9.66 -5.47
N ARG A 18 10.78 8.95 -5.21
CA ARG A 18 11.96 8.86 -6.08
C ARG A 18 12.52 7.44 -6.06
N ALA A 19 13.14 7.03 -7.16
CA ALA A 19 13.88 5.78 -7.20
C ALA A 19 15.01 5.80 -6.16
N GLY A 20 15.16 4.69 -5.41
CA GLY A 20 16.18 4.57 -4.35
C GLY A 20 15.84 5.27 -3.02
N ALA A 21 14.71 5.98 -2.91
CA ALA A 21 14.29 6.51 -1.62
C ALA A 21 14.00 5.38 -0.63
N ALA A 22 14.47 5.56 0.62
CA ALA A 22 14.25 4.62 1.72
C ALA A 22 12.82 4.71 2.30
N THR A 23 12.08 5.76 1.96
CA THR A 23 10.75 6.06 2.50
C THR A 23 9.65 5.62 1.56
N TRP A 24 8.67 4.90 2.11
CA TRP A 24 7.49 4.40 1.42
C TRP A 24 6.21 4.91 2.10
N TYR A 25 5.44 5.71 1.38
CA TYR A 25 4.20 6.32 1.86
C TYR A 25 3.01 5.41 1.65
N GLU A 26 2.13 5.30 2.64
CA GLU A 26 0.88 4.56 2.54
C GLU A 26 -0.08 5.28 1.58
N ALA A 27 -0.64 4.54 0.63
CA ALA A 27 -1.61 5.05 -0.34
C ALA A 27 -2.66 4.00 -0.70
N ILE A 28 -3.73 4.46 -1.37
CA ILE A 28 -4.81 3.65 -1.91
C ILE A 28 -4.65 3.61 -3.42
N LEU A 29 -4.58 2.41 -4.00
CA LEU A 29 -4.58 2.24 -5.45
C LEU A 29 -5.99 2.50 -6.00
N ARG A 30 -6.09 3.40 -6.98
CA ARG A 30 -7.37 3.77 -7.61
C ARG A 30 -7.54 3.11 -8.97
N ASP A 31 -6.49 3.12 -9.79
CA ASP A 31 -6.45 2.49 -11.10
C ASP A 31 -5.01 2.07 -11.43
N LEU A 32 -4.87 1.11 -12.31
CA LEU A 32 -3.60 0.64 -12.87
C LEU A 32 -3.80 0.50 -14.38
N GLN A 33 -3.07 1.30 -15.14
CA GLN A 33 -3.14 1.38 -16.60
C GLN A 33 -1.74 1.24 -17.18
N LEU A 34 -1.47 0.13 -17.87
CA LEU A 34 -0.14 -0.15 -18.41
C LEU A 34 0.92 0.00 -17.31
N ASP A 35 1.97 0.79 -17.53
CA ASP A 35 3.07 1.05 -16.60
C ASP A 35 2.78 2.14 -15.56
N LYS A 36 1.54 2.63 -15.50
CA LYS A 36 1.13 3.75 -14.64
C LYS A 36 0.05 3.35 -13.66
N VAL A 37 0.14 3.93 -12.47
CA VAL A 37 -0.84 3.75 -11.39
C VAL A 37 -1.36 5.10 -10.92
N TRP A 38 -2.66 5.14 -10.67
CA TRP A 38 -3.28 6.26 -9.97
C TRP A 38 -3.41 5.91 -8.49
N VAL A 39 -2.85 6.76 -7.64
CA VAL A 39 -2.93 6.58 -6.19
C VAL A 39 -3.58 7.78 -5.54
N ALA A 40 -4.28 7.53 -4.43
CA ALA A 40 -4.80 8.54 -3.54
C ALA A 40 -4.21 8.35 -2.14
N PHE A 41 -4.01 9.43 -1.41
CA PHE A 41 -3.49 9.40 -0.05
C PHE A 41 -4.62 9.53 0.96
N ASP A 42 -4.39 9.05 2.19
CA ASP A 42 -5.39 9.12 3.24
C ASP A 42 -5.84 10.57 3.46
N ARG A 43 -7.15 10.76 3.60
CA ARG A 43 -7.84 12.06 3.76
C ARG A 43 -7.48 13.13 2.72
N GLY A 44 -6.85 12.77 1.61
CA GLY A 44 -6.36 13.72 0.62
C GLY A 44 -5.26 14.65 1.17
N ILE A 45 -4.49 14.21 2.18
CA ILE A 45 -3.35 14.99 2.73
C ILE A 45 -2.43 15.45 1.59
N TRP A 46 -2.17 14.56 0.65
CA TRP A 46 -1.59 14.89 -0.64
C TRP A 46 -2.62 14.67 -1.77
N PRO A 47 -2.53 15.46 -2.86
CA PRO A 47 -3.37 15.25 -4.01
C PRO A 47 -3.13 13.87 -4.63
N SER A 48 -4.19 13.28 -5.17
CA SER A 48 -4.08 12.08 -5.99
C SER A 48 -3.18 12.34 -7.19
N ARG A 49 -2.40 11.34 -7.60
CA ARG A 49 -1.43 11.50 -8.70
C ARG A 49 -1.15 10.20 -9.42
N GLU A 50 -0.67 10.36 -10.65
CA GLU A 50 -0.09 9.31 -11.48
C GLU A 50 1.33 9.00 -11.03
N LEU A 51 1.68 7.72 -10.92
CA LEU A 51 3.04 7.25 -10.65
C LEU A 51 3.39 6.10 -11.61
N SER A 52 4.68 5.86 -11.82
CA SER A 52 5.15 4.62 -12.45
C SER A 52 4.99 3.44 -11.50
N CYS A 53 4.64 2.27 -12.02
CA CYS A 53 4.61 1.00 -11.28
C CYS A 53 5.93 0.70 -10.54
N GLN A 54 7.07 1.20 -11.03
CA GLN A 54 8.39 1.07 -10.39
C GLN A 54 8.51 1.80 -9.04
N HIS A 55 7.58 2.69 -8.74
CA HIS A 55 7.51 3.44 -7.49
C HIS A 55 6.45 2.92 -6.53
N VAL A 56 5.75 1.83 -6.88
CA VAL A 56 4.62 1.33 -6.12
C VAL A 56 4.81 -0.15 -5.83
N ARG A 57 4.60 -0.55 -4.59
CA ARG A 57 4.60 -1.96 -4.17
C ARG A 57 3.32 -2.26 -3.38
N ALA A 58 2.91 -3.52 -3.36
CA ALA A 58 1.81 -3.95 -2.51
C ALA A 58 2.14 -3.67 -1.03
N ARG A 59 1.15 -3.23 -0.26
CA ARG A 59 1.32 -3.10 1.19
C ARG A 59 1.52 -4.48 1.81
N VAL A 60 2.49 -4.58 2.73
CA VAL A 60 2.61 -5.76 3.59
C VAL A 60 1.60 -5.60 4.72
N PHE A 61 0.59 -6.48 4.75
CA PHE A 61 -0.24 -6.63 5.94
C PHE A 61 0.62 -7.27 7.03
N PRO A 62 0.48 -6.83 8.29
CA PRO A 62 1.33 -7.28 9.38
C PRO A 62 1.40 -8.81 9.37
N VAL A 63 2.62 -9.31 9.22
CA VAL A 63 2.95 -10.72 9.39
C VAL A 63 2.93 -10.98 10.89
N ASP A 64 2.39 -12.13 11.30
CA ASP A 64 2.26 -12.56 12.71
C ASP A 64 3.59 -12.69 13.48
N SER A 65 4.72 -12.29 12.88
CA SER A 65 6.05 -12.42 13.45
C SER A 65 6.65 -11.04 13.71
N PRO A 66 6.80 -10.63 14.99
CA PRO A 66 7.48 -9.39 15.33
C PRO A 66 8.94 -9.40 14.82
N PRO A 67 9.54 -8.23 14.54
CA PRO A 67 10.93 -8.16 14.13
C PRO A 67 11.83 -8.75 15.23
N GLN A 68 12.90 -9.45 14.82
CA GLN A 68 13.91 -9.88 15.77
C GLN A 68 14.63 -8.64 16.31
N LEU A 69 14.59 -8.45 17.63
CA LEU A 69 15.23 -7.31 18.32
C LEU A 69 16.73 -7.52 18.48
N ILE A 70 17.44 -7.71 17.36
CA ILE A 70 18.88 -7.89 17.31
C ILE A 70 19.51 -6.54 16.96
N ALA A 71 20.44 -6.05 17.78
CA ALA A 71 21.17 -4.82 17.52
C ALA A 71 21.79 -4.80 16.12
N GLY A 72 21.55 -3.71 15.38
CA GLY A 72 22.00 -3.54 14.00
C GLY A 72 21.14 -4.24 12.94
N ALA A 73 20.12 -5.02 13.32
CA ALA A 73 19.20 -5.61 12.35
C ALA A 73 18.41 -4.52 11.61
N GLU A 74 18.30 -4.67 10.29
CA GLU A 74 17.51 -3.77 9.44
C GLU A 74 16.01 -3.94 9.72
N VAL A 75 15.30 -2.81 9.76
CA VAL A 75 13.86 -2.74 9.98
C VAL A 75 13.23 -1.64 9.14
N GLU A 76 11.91 -1.71 8.98
CA GLU A 76 11.11 -0.57 8.54
C GLU A 76 10.30 -0.04 9.73
N VAL A 77 10.31 1.28 9.90
CA VAL A 77 9.69 1.99 11.01
C VAL A 77 8.54 2.84 10.49
N ARG A 78 7.36 2.67 11.08
CA ARG A 78 6.15 3.39 10.71
C ARG A 78 6.09 4.73 11.42
N PHE A 79 5.87 5.77 10.65
CA PHE A 79 5.51 7.09 11.14
C PHE A 79 4.03 7.36 10.81
N PRO A 80 3.25 7.89 11.77
CA PRO A 80 1.86 8.22 11.53
C PRO A 80 1.72 9.35 10.51
N ALA A 81 0.52 9.49 9.96
CA ALA A 81 0.20 10.64 9.12
C ALA A 81 0.25 11.93 9.95
N THR A 82 0.68 13.01 9.30
CA THR A 82 0.73 14.38 9.83
C THR A 82 -0.07 15.29 8.91
N GLU A 83 -0.18 16.57 9.25
CA GLU A 83 -0.79 17.57 8.38
C GLU A 83 -0.01 17.75 7.07
N ASP A 84 1.31 17.55 7.12
CA ASP A 84 2.22 17.78 5.99
C ASP A 84 2.44 16.53 5.11
N GLY A 85 2.08 15.35 5.61
CA GLY A 85 2.37 14.11 4.90
C GLY A 85 1.62 12.88 5.38
N PRO A 86 1.34 11.93 4.46
CA PRO A 86 0.68 10.68 4.80
C PRO A 86 1.58 9.80 5.68
N ALA A 87 0.96 8.81 6.31
CA ALA A 87 1.68 7.77 7.04
C ALA A 87 2.70 7.09 6.13
N HIS A 88 3.85 6.72 6.66
CA HIS A 88 4.92 6.12 5.87
C HIS A 88 5.78 5.17 6.67
N TRP A 89 6.53 4.35 5.95
CA TRP A 89 7.55 3.45 6.46
C TRP A 89 8.91 3.96 6.01
N SER A 90 9.84 4.12 6.94
CA SER A 90 11.23 4.49 6.65
C SER A 90 12.17 3.36 7.04
N ALA A 91 13.22 3.13 6.26
CA ALA A 91 14.24 2.16 6.61
C ALA A 91 15.06 2.64 7.82
N GLY A 92 15.42 1.71 8.68
CA GLY A 92 16.26 1.96 9.85
C GLY A 92 16.92 0.67 10.35
N SER A 93 17.52 0.75 11.52
CA SER A 93 18.11 -0.41 12.20
C SER A 93 17.81 -0.39 13.69
N ILE A 94 17.75 -1.56 14.33
CA ILE A 94 17.65 -1.66 15.79
C ILE A 94 18.91 -1.06 16.44
N SER A 95 18.75 -0.17 17.42
CA SER A 95 19.89 0.43 18.12
C SER A 95 20.70 -0.61 18.91
N HIS A 96 22.00 -0.37 19.10
CA HIS A 96 22.84 -1.19 20.00
C HIS A 96 22.38 -1.12 21.46
N ASN A 97 21.68 -0.04 21.83
CA ASN A 97 21.10 0.15 23.16
C ASN A 97 19.63 -0.28 23.21
N ALA A 98 19.12 -0.98 22.19
CA ALA A 98 17.73 -1.40 22.15
C ALA A 98 17.44 -2.42 23.27
N CYS A 99 16.81 -1.92 24.32
CA CYS A 99 16.11 -2.71 25.31
C CYS A 99 14.62 -2.36 25.18
N GLU A 100 13.76 -3.36 25.22
CA GLU A 100 12.31 -3.09 25.28
C GLU A 100 11.99 -2.40 26.61
N GLN A 101 11.51 -1.16 26.52
CA GLN A 101 11.09 -0.38 27.68
C GLN A 101 9.65 0.08 27.43
N GLU A 102 8.72 -0.40 28.25
CA GLU A 102 7.31 0.01 28.20
C GLU A 102 6.66 -0.19 26.81
N GLY A 103 6.99 -1.29 26.13
CA GLY A 103 6.48 -1.59 24.77
C GLY A 103 7.08 -0.72 23.66
N ARG A 104 8.18 -0.02 23.96
CA ARG A 104 8.96 0.78 23.01
C ARG A 104 10.36 0.20 22.83
N ILE A 105 10.91 0.43 21.64
CA ILE A 105 12.28 0.10 21.28
C ILE A 105 12.99 1.31 20.67
N PHE A 106 14.32 1.34 20.77
CA PHE A 106 15.15 2.36 20.14
C PHE A 106 15.64 1.89 18.77
N VAL A 107 15.38 2.70 17.75
CA VAL A 107 15.78 2.45 16.35
C VAL A 107 16.58 3.63 15.83
N ILE A 108 17.52 3.36 14.92
CA ILE A 108 18.28 4.38 14.20
C ILE A 108 17.60 4.57 12.84
N VAL A 109 17.06 5.76 12.60
CA VAL A 109 16.45 6.17 11.32
C VAL A 109 17.18 7.42 10.85
N GLU A 110 17.70 7.40 9.63
CA GLU A 110 18.47 8.53 9.06
C GLU A 110 19.62 9.02 9.97
N GLY A 111 20.26 8.09 10.68
CA GLY A 111 21.36 8.39 11.61
C GLY A 111 20.95 8.97 12.96
N ARG A 112 19.65 9.04 13.26
CA ARG A 112 19.12 9.51 14.56
C ARG A 112 18.47 8.37 15.32
N GLU A 113 18.73 8.30 16.62
CA GLU A 113 18.05 7.36 17.51
C GLU A 113 16.67 7.89 17.88
N VAL A 114 15.65 7.05 17.71
CA VAL A 114 14.24 7.37 17.96
C VAL A 114 13.62 6.22 18.75
N ALA A 115 12.86 6.56 19.80
CA ALA A 115 12.04 5.58 20.51
C ALA A 115 10.70 5.41 19.79
N VAL A 116 10.36 4.18 19.42
CA VAL A 116 9.12 3.84 18.68
C VAL A 116 8.39 2.69 19.36
N ALA A 117 7.07 2.65 19.20
CA ALA A 117 6.28 1.51 19.67
C ALA A 117 6.64 0.25 18.88
N LEU A 118 6.60 -0.92 19.53
CA LEU A 118 6.98 -2.18 18.90
C LEU A 118 6.10 -2.54 17.69
N ASP A 119 4.81 -2.19 17.72
CA ASP A 119 3.86 -2.37 16.62
C ASP A 119 4.09 -1.42 15.43
N ALA A 120 4.90 -0.39 15.63
CA ALA A 120 5.36 0.53 14.58
C ALA A 120 6.63 0.03 13.88
N VAL A 121 7.13 -1.18 14.20
CA VAL A 121 8.34 -1.72 13.59
C VAL A 121 8.03 -3.05 12.91
N ARG A 122 8.55 -3.23 11.69
CA ARG A 122 8.45 -4.49 10.95
C ARG A 122 9.77 -4.86 10.29
N ALA A 123 9.91 -6.11 9.89
CA ALA A 123 10.99 -6.53 9.02
C ALA A 123 10.93 -5.80 7.66
N PRO A 124 12.07 -5.52 7.00
CA PRO A 124 12.08 -4.85 5.70
C PRO A 124 11.21 -5.60 4.69
N SER A 125 10.30 -4.85 4.05
CA SER A 125 9.37 -5.41 3.08
C SER A 125 10.11 -6.01 1.88
N GLN A 126 9.83 -7.28 1.60
CA GLN A 126 10.33 -8.02 0.43
C GLN A 126 9.43 -7.85 -0.81
N GLN A 127 8.44 -6.95 -0.75
CA GLN A 127 7.55 -6.71 -1.87
C GLN A 127 8.30 -5.99 -2.99
N VAL A 128 8.36 -6.65 -4.15
CA VAL A 128 8.88 -6.03 -5.38
C VAL A 128 7.91 -4.96 -5.90
N PRO A 129 8.40 -3.97 -6.67
CA PRO A 129 7.54 -3.05 -7.38
C PRO A 129 6.51 -3.78 -8.26
N LEU A 130 5.38 -3.13 -8.53
CA LEU A 130 4.33 -3.72 -9.35
C LEU A 130 4.84 -4.02 -10.76
N ASN A 131 4.60 -5.24 -11.24
CA ASN A 131 4.82 -5.60 -12.64
C ASN A 131 3.49 -5.46 -13.39
N PRO A 132 3.33 -4.46 -14.27
CA PRO A 132 2.05 -4.23 -14.95
C PRO A 132 1.64 -5.38 -15.88
N LEU A 133 2.61 -6.17 -16.36
CA LEU A 133 2.36 -7.33 -17.22
C LEU A 133 1.80 -8.54 -16.45
N ALA A 134 1.84 -8.49 -15.12
CA ALA A 134 1.28 -9.51 -14.25
C ALA A 134 -0.19 -9.26 -13.91
N PHE A 135 -0.86 -8.31 -14.58
CA PHE A 135 -2.24 -7.96 -14.30
C PHE A 135 -3.05 -7.82 -15.59
N THR A 136 -4.21 -8.45 -15.63
CA THR A 136 -5.22 -8.21 -16.67
C THR A 136 -6.25 -7.23 -16.17
N ARG A 137 -6.48 -6.14 -16.90
CA ARG A 137 -7.51 -5.14 -16.57
C ARG A 137 -8.81 -5.43 -17.31
N ALA A 138 -9.92 -5.56 -16.59
CA ALA A 138 -11.25 -5.60 -17.17
C ALA A 138 -12.11 -4.43 -16.64
N ALA A 139 -12.89 -3.82 -17.53
CA ALA A 139 -13.87 -2.79 -17.18
C ALA A 139 -15.27 -3.39 -17.25
N VAL A 140 -16.00 -3.37 -16.13
CA VAL A 140 -17.37 -3.88 -16.06
C VAL A 140 -18.34 -2.71 -16.10
N PRO A 141 -19.16 -2.54 -17.15
CA PRO A 141 -20.08 -1.41 -17.24
C PRO A 141 -21.12 -1.48 -16.12
N VAL A 142 -21.40 -0.33 -15.52
CA VAL A 142 -22.40 -0.19 -14.46
C VAL A 142 -23.53 0.72 -14.92
N GLY A 143 -24.78 0.35 -14.61
CA GLY A 143 -25.96 1.17 -14.89
C GLY A 143 -25.85 2.57 -14.27
N LYS A 144 -26.38 3.59 -14.96
CA LYS A 144 -26.26 5.01 -14.57
C LYS A 144 -26.83 5.29 -13.18
N GLU A 145 -27.86 4.57 -12.81
CA GLU A 145 -28.52 4.61 -11.51
C GLU A 145 -27.59 4.27 -10.33
N LEU A 146 -26.52 3.49 -10.59
CA LEU A 146 -25.53 3.12 -9.57
C LEU A 146 -24.29 4.02 -9.57
N HIS A 147 -24.15 4.96 -10.50
CA HIS A 147 -22.97 5.85 -10.57
C HIS A 147 -22.85 6.71 -9.30
N GLY A 148 -23.97 7.24 -8.81
CA GLY A 148 -24.02 7.97 -7.54
C GLY A 148 -23.63 7.07 -6.36
N TRP A 149 -24.14 5.84 -6.33
CA TRP A 149 -23.85 4.89 -5.27
C TRP A 149 -22.35 4.51 -5.21
N LEU A 150 -21.69 4.32 -6.35
CA LEU A 150 -20.26 3.98 -6.42
C LEU A 150 -19.34 5.01 -5.75
N SER A 151 -19.80 6.25 -5.59
CA SER A 151 -19.06 7.30 -4.87
C SER A 151 -19.22 7.26 -3.35
N LEU A 152 -20.22 6.55 -2.84
CA LEU A 152 -20.51 6.45 -1.41
C LEU A 152 -19.52 5.50 -0.72
N PRO A 153 -19.23 5.71 0.58
CA PRO A 153 -18.40 4.80 1.38
C PRO A 153 -18.89 3.35 1.35
N ASP A 154 -20.21 3.14 1.39
CA ASP A 154 -20.83 1.80 1.41
C ASP A 154 -20.46 0.97 0.16
N ALA A 155 -20.37 1.61 -1.01
CA ALA A 155 -19.97 0.93 -2.23
C ALA A 155 -18.56 0.34 -2.14
N ARG A 156 -17.66 0.97 -1.37
CA ARG A 156 -16.30 0.44 -1.16
C ARG A 156 -16.32 -0.89 -0.41
N GLY A 157 -17.18 -1.03 0.59
CA GLY A 157 -17.36 -2.28 1.32
C GLY A 157 -17.86 -3.40 0.41
N CYS A 158 -18.85 -3.10 -0.44
CA CYS A 158 -19.35 -4.07 -1.41
C CYS A 158 -18.30 -4.45 -2.46
N LEU A 159 -17.54 -3.49 -2.99
CA LEU A 159 -16.46 -3.76 -3.95
C LEU A 159 -15.33 -4.59 -3.32
N GLU A 160 -15.00 -4.36 -2.06
CA GLU A 160 -14.02 -5.17 -1.32
C GLU A 160 -14.52 -6.61 -1.13
N GLN A 161 -15.81 -6.80 -0.86
CA GLN A 161 -16.42 -8.13 -0.80
C GLN A 161 -16.39 -8.84 -2.16
N VAL A 162 -16.70 -8.13 -3.26
CA VAL A 162 -16.57 -8.65 -4.62
C VAL A 162 -15.12 -9.08 -4.87
N ARG A 163 -14.16 -8.20 -4.59
CA ARG A 163 -12.72 -8.47 -4.73
C ARG A 163 -12.32 -9.75 -3.99
N SER A 164 -12.67 -9.84 -2.70
CA SER A 164 -12.34 -10.98 -1.84
C SER A 164 -12.96 -12.29 -2.34
N THR A 165 -14.24 -12.26 -2.73
CA THR A 165 -14.99 -13.46 -3.16
C THR A 165 -14.55 -13.97 -4.52
N THR A 166 -14.13 -13.08 -5.42
CA THR A 166 -13.77 -13.41 -6.81
C THR A 166 -12.26 -13.57 -7.02
N GLY A 167 -11.45 -13.39 -5.97
CA GLY A 167 -9.99 -13.56 -6.03
C GLY A 167 -9.25 -12.40 -6.71
N LEU A 168 -9.90 -11.26 -6.90
CA LEU A 168 -9.30 -10.12 -7.59
C LEU A 168 -8.24 -9.43 -6.75
N HIS A 169 -7.24 -8.88 -7.43
CA HIS A 169 -6.23 -8.03 -6.82
C HIS A 169 -6.76 -6.64 -6.50
N LEU A 170 -7.66 -6.12 -7.34
CA LEU A 170 -8.28 -4.80 -7.21
C LEU A 170 -9.72 -4.83 -7.73
N ALA A 171 -10.62 -4.14 -7.03
CA ALA A 171 -11.96 -3.79 -7.50
C ALA A 171 -12.25 -2.35 -7.06
N THR A 172 -12.30 -1.40 -8.00
CA THR A 172 -12.54 0.02 -7.70
C THR A 172 -13.60 0.61 -8.62
N PRO A 173 -14.28 1.69 -8.21
CA PRO A 173 -15.01 2.52 -9.15
C PRO A 173 -14.03 3.04 -10.20
N GLY A 174 -14.32 2.80 -11.47
CA GLY A 174 -13.55 3.35 -12.58
C GLY A 174 -13.61 4.86 -12.54
N VAL A 175 -12.46 5.49 -12.77
CA VAL A 175 -12.37 6.93 -12.96
C VAL A 175 -12.72 7.25 -14.41
N GLU A 176 -13.59 8.24 -14.63
CA GLU A 176 -13.82 8.80 -15.97
C GLU A 176 -12.51 9.39 -16.50
N HIS A 177 -11.80 8.62 -17.31
CA HIS A 177 -10.70 9.08 -18.14
C HIS A 177 -11.05 8.86 -19.61
N PRO A 178 -10.48 9.65 -20.54
CA PRO A 178 -10.97 9.79 -21.93
C PRO A 178 -10.97 8.50 -22.76
N HIS A 179 -10.49 7.38 -22.23
CA HIS A 179 -10.39 6.10 -22.92
C HIS A 179 -11.05 4.90 -22.21
N GLY A 180 -11.92 5.09 -21.20
CA GLY A 180 -12.70 3.93 -20.73
C GLY A 180 -13.58 4.12 -19.50
N GLY A 181 -14.85 4.45 -19.74
CA GLY A 181 -16.06 3.94 -19.08
C GLY A 181 -16.19 3.96 -17.55
N ASN A 182 -17.35 4.45 -17.08
CA ASN A 182 -17.87 4.24 -15.72
C ASN A 182 -18.08 2.74 -15.47
N GLY A 183 -17.06 2.06 -14.97
CA GLY A 183 -17.09 0.64 -14.73
C GLY A 183 -16.21 0.19 -13.58
N VAL A 184 -16.38 -1.03 -13.08
CA VAL A 184 -15.48 -1.57 -12.06
C VAL A 184 -14.19 -2.02 -12.73
N VAL A 185 -13.04 -1.54 -12.25
CA VAL A 185 -11.73 -2.03 -12.68
C VAL A 185 -11.42 -3.29 -11.91
N VAL A 186 -11.37 -4.41 -12.64
CA VAL A 186 -11.10 -5.75 -12.12
C VAL A 186 -9.70 -6.17 -12.56
N GLN A 187 -8.88 -6.67 -11.62
CA GLN A 187 -7.54 -7.16 -11.91
C GLN A 187 -7.31 -8.60 -11.42
N ASP A 188 -6.87 -9.46 -12.33
CA ASP A 188 -6.46 -10.85 -12.09
C ASP A 188 -5.02 -11.07 -12.57
N ALA A 189 -4.34 -12.08 -12.01
CA ALA A 189 -2.93 -12.40 -12.28
C ALA A 189 -2.71 -13.24 -13.54
#